data_AF-A0A0U5FX55-F1
#
_entry.id   AF-A0A0U5FX55-F1
#
_cell.length_a   1.000
_cell.length_b   1.000
_cell.length_c   1.000
_cell.angle_alpha   90.00
_cell.angle_beta   90.00
_cell.angle_gamma   90.00
#
_symmetry.space_group_name_H-M   'P 1'
#
loop_
_entity.id
_entity.type
_entity.pdbx_description
1 polymer ?
#
loop_
_entity_poly.entity_id
_entity_poly.type
_entity_poly.pdbx_seq_one_letter_code
_entity_poly.pdbx_strand_id
1 'polypeptide(L)'
;MSSNQLVPYTLTEPSPDPSCAPPQRTQPTPDKCSSLSSLCDECRLQYGEVSRDVKSGYLVCPKGSYPVILTFEFLGTPYKARELVEYFHGRVAKMFNCEDMPVYGAVKRLPNGTDGPGSWLDLTTPGAKFAKAFKPNKGYFTLPSFEDAIDAGLQAEYSKVHSKVRQVSILADIPFTISPGGEIETMMVSQILPKWVDKKAMQHPNAGHPSLHRLKWWAETHPHAEPKEPTRRTLNPDPWQRTNVQVRKKKH
;
A
#
# COMPACT_ATOMS: atom_id res chain seq x y z
N MET A 1 -10.82 85.13 -16.10
CA MET A 1 -11.37 83.79 -16.29
C MET A 1 -11.00 82.99 -15.07
N SER A 2 -11.93 82.87 -14.11
CA SER A 2 -11.66 82.30 -12.78
C SER A 2 -11.79 80.77 -12.80
N SER A 3 -10.76 80.10 -12.31
CA SER A 3 -10.65 78.65 -12.19
C SER A 3 -11.49 78.13 -11.01
N ASN A 4 -12.38 77.17 -11.28
CA ASN A 4 -13.00 76.33 -10.27
C ASN A 4 -12.03 75.19 -9.90
N GLN A 5 -11.56 75.17 -8.65
CA GLN A 5 -10.94 73.97 -8.07
C GLN A 5 -12.00 73.22 -7.25
N LEU A 6 -12.29 71.99 -7.66
CA LEU A 6 -13.08 71.03 -6.88
C LEU A 6 -12.15 70.26 -5.95
N VAL A 7 -12.48 70.23 -4.66
CA VAL A 7 -11.79 69.46 -3.63
C VAL A 7 -12.30 68.02 -3.65
N PRO A 8 -11.44 66.98 -3.66
CA PRO A 8 -11.89 65.60 -3.56
C PRO A 8 -12.22 65.22 -2.11
N TYR A 9 -13.39 64.60 -1.92
CA TYR A 9 -13.78 63.95 -0.66
C TYR A 9 -13.16 62.55 -0.58
N THR A 10 -12.33 62.32 0.43
CA THR A 10 -11.80 60.99 0.76
C THR A 10 -12.75 60.30 1.74
N LEU A 11 -13.44 59.25 1.28
CA LEU A 11 -14.16 58.33 2.16
C LEU A 11 -13.15 57.48 2.93
N THR A 12 -13.11 57.64 4.24
CA THR A 12 -12.31 56.79 5.14
C THR A 12 -13.16 55.58 5.54
N GLU A 13 -12.82 54.38 5.05
CA GLU A 13 -13.45 53.14 5.50
C GLU A 13 -13.05 52.83 6.96
N PRO A 14 -14.00 52.40 7.81
CA PRO A 14 -13.70 51.99 9.17
C PRO A 14 -12.92 50.67 9.19
N SER A 15 -11.84 50.66 9.97
CA SER A 15 -10.96 49.51 10.18
C SER A 15 -11.75 48.33 10.79
N PRO A 16 -11.60 47.09 10.29
CA PRO A 16 -12.29 45.93 10.85
C PRO A 16 -11.72 45.56 12.22
N ASP A 17 -12.63 45.29 13.16
CA ASP A 17 -12.33 44.82 14.52
C ASP A 17 -11.54 43.49 14.51
N PRO A 18 -10.38 43.39 15.19
CA PRO A 18 -9.57 42.17 15.25
C PRO A 18 -10.17 41.05 16.13
N SER A 19 -11.40 41.22 16.64
CA SER A 19 -12.01 40.33 17.65
C SER A 19 -12.73 39.09 17.09
N CYS A 20 -12.84 38.93 15.77
CA CYS A 20 -13.57 37.81 15.15
C CYS A 20 -12.68 36.95 14.24
N ALA A 21 -11.41 36.73 14.61
CA ALA A 21 -10.62 35.70 13.96
C ALA A 21 -11.14 34.31 14.38
N PRO A 22 -11.56 33.44 13.43
CA PRO A 22 -11.90 32.06 13.76
C PRO A 22 -10.68 31.40 14.43
N PRO A 23 -10.88 30.47 15.39
CA PRO A 23 -9.78 29.83 16.09
C PRO A 23 -8.84 29.21 15.06
N GLN A 24 -7.60 29.73 15.00
CA GLN A 24 -6.59 29.17 14.13
C GLN A 24 -6.37 27.72 14.55
N ARG A 25 -6.73 26.80 13.65
CA ARG A 25 -6.48 25.36 13.80
C ARG A 25 -4.97 25.20 13.94
N THR A 26 -4.51 25.07 15.17
CA THR A 26 -3.08 25.01 15.49
C THR A 26 -2.53 23.79 14.77
N GLN A 27 -1.65 24.00 13.79
CA GLN A 27 -1.04 22.88 13.08
C GLN A 27 -0.33 21.99 14.12
N PRO A 28 -0.64 20.69 14.17
CA PRO A 28 -0.01 19.81 15.12
C PRO A 28 1.49 19.77 14.85
N THR A 29 2.30 20.02 15.88
CA THR A 29 3.74 19.87 15.83
C THR A 29 4.10 18.39 15.58
N PRO A 30 5.09 18.08 14.73
CA PRO A 30 5.40 16.73 14.24
C PRO A 30 5.57 15.65 15.32
N ASP A 31 5.98 16.02 16.53
CA ASP A 31 6.27 15.06 17.61
C ASP A 31 5.03 14.53 18.34
N LYS A 32 3.85 15.12 18.14
CA LYS A 32 2.67 14.80 18.98
C LYS A 32 2.09 13.41 18.69
N CYS A 33 2.25 12.85 17.49
CA CYS A 33 1.55 11.63 17.07
C CYS A 33 2.41 10.36 17.01
N SER A 34 3.58 10.36 17.64
CA SER A 34 4.54 9.24 17.54
C SER A 34 4.07 7.94 18.22
N SER A 35 3.10 7.99 19.14
CA SER A 35 2.57 6.82 19.86
C SER A 35 1.05 6.69 19.71
N LEU A 36 0.53 5.47 19.87
CA LEU A 36 -0.91 5.19 19.75
C LEU A 36 -1.76 5.92 20.82
N SER A 37 -1.20 6.18 21.99
CA SER A 37 -1.89 6.92 23.07
C SER A 37 -1.89 8.44 22.84
N SER A 38 -1.01 8.95 21.99
CA SER A 38 -0.85 10.37 21.71
C SER A 38 -1.34 10.81 20.32
N LEU A 39 -2.05 9.93 19.59
CA LEU A 39 -2.58 10.26 18.27
C LEU A 39 -3.50 11.49 18.32
N CYS A 40 -3.35 12.40 17.35
CA CYS A 40 -4.33 13.45 17.06
C CYS A 40 -5.61 12.83 16.49
N ASP A 41 -6.67 13.65 16.35
CA ASP A 41 -7.96 13.18 15.85
C ASP A 41 -7.89 12.61 14.42
N GLU A 42 -7.08 13.22 13.54
CA GLU A 42 -6.90 12.74 12.16
C GLU A 42 -6.23 11.36 12.14
N CYS A 43 -5.20 11.15 12.95
CA CYS A 43 -4.58 9.84 13.13
C CYS A 43 -5.54 8.82 13.74
N ARG A 44 -6.37 9.22 14.72
CA ARG A 44 -7.33 8.30 15.35
C ARG A 44 -8.38 7.82 14.35
N LEU A 45 -8.86 8.71 13.49
CA LEU A 45 -9.80 8.35 12.41
C LEU A 45 -9.17 7.32 11.47
N GLN A 46 -7.96 7.58 10.97
CA GLN A 46 -7.26 6.65 10.09
C GLN A 46 -6.90 5.33 10.79
N TYR A 47 -6.52 5.38 12.06
CA TYR A 47 -6.29 4.17 12.87
C TYR A 47 -7.54 3.30 12.99
N GLY A 48 -8.73 3.92 13.09
CA GLY A 48 -10.01 3.20 13.12
C GLY A 48 -10.34 2.43 11.83
N GLU A 49 -9.75 2.84 10.70
CA GLU A 49 -9.90 2.17 9.40
C GLU A 49 -8.94 0.99 9.24
N VAL A 50 -7.93 0.85 10.09
CA VAL A 50 -6.95 -0.25 10.02
C VAL A 50 -7.55 -1.54 10.61
N SER A 51 -7.34 -2.67 9.93
CA SER A 51 -7.70 -3.98 10.43
C SER A 51 -7.04 -4.28 11.78
N ARG A 52 -7.83 -4.87 12.69
CA ARG A 52 -7.37 -5.30 14.02
C ARG A 52 -6.35 -6.44 13.96
N ASP A 53 -6.21 -7.11 12.80
CA ASP A 53 -5.20 -8.15 12.59
C ASP A 53 -3.78 -7.58 12.44
N VAL A 54 -3.64 -6.27 12.17
CA VAL A 54 -2.34 -5.61 12.11
C VAL A 54 -1.79 -5.44 13.54
N LYS A 55 -0.57 -5.94 13.77
CA LYS A 55 0.08 -5.82 15.08
C LYS A 55 0.27 -4.34 15.45
N SER A 56 -0.15 -3.97 16.65
CA SER A 56 -0.07 -2.59 17.15
C SER A 56 1.34 -2.00 17.11
N GLY A 57 2.38 -2.82 17.33
CA GLY A 57 3.79 -2.40 17.20
C GLY A 57 4.17 -1.91 15.80
N TYR A 58 3.49 -2.37 14.75
CA TYR A 58 3.69 -1.88 13.38
C TYR A 58 2.98 -0.55 13.11
N LEU A 59 2.08 -0.11 13.99
CA LEU A 59 1.32 1.14 13.80
C LEU A 59 2.00 2.33 14.47
N VAL A 60 2.98 2.07 15.34
CA VAL A 60 3.80 3.11 15.98
C VAL A 60 4.80 3.66 14.96
N CYS A 61 4.89 4.99 14.87
CA CYS A 61 5.87 5.66 14.02
C CYS A 61 7.21 5.72 14.76
N PRO A 62 8.31 5.19 14.20
CA PRO A 62 9.62 5.32 14.81
C PRO A 62 9.99 6.79 15.02
N LYS A 63 10.75 7.10 16.08
CA LYS A 63 11.21 8.48 16.35
C LYS A 63 12.22 8.89 15.29
N GLY A 64 12.04 10.07 14.72
CA GLY A 64 12.95 10.61 13.69
C GLY A 64 12.87 9.91 12.34
N SER A 65 11.89 9.01 12.12
CA SER A 65 11.71 8.40 10.80
C SER A 65 10.97 9.30 9.83
N TYR A 66 11.34 9.17 8.57
CA TYR A 66 10.71 9.72 7.39
C TYR A 66 10.05 8.57 6.60
N PRO A 67 8.78 8.24 6.89
CA PRO A 67 8.08 7.15 6.24
C PRO A 67 7.79 7.52 4.79
N VAL A 68 8.33 6.76 3.84
CA VAL A 68 8.02 6.90 2.41
C VAL A 68 7.20 5.71 1.93
N ILE A 69 6.28 5.96 1.00
CA ILE A 69 5.49 4.90 0.36
C ILE A 69 5.97 4.76 -1.09
N LEU A 70 6.56 3.62 -1.41
CA LEU A 70 6.97 3.26 -2.77
C LEU A 70 5.92 2.36 -3.40
N THR A 71 5.35 2.77 -4.52
CA THR A 71 4.43 1.96 -5.31
C THR A 71 5.01 1.65 -6.68
N PHE A 72 4.78 0.44 -7.17
CA PHE A 72 5.14 0.04 -8.54
C PHE A 72 4.22 -1.07 -9.03
N GLU A 73 4.19 -1.26 -10.34
CA GLU A 73 3.44 -2.31 -11.01
C GLU A 73 4.38 -3.34 -11.62
N PHE A 74 3.96 -4.60 -11.65
CA PHE A 74 4.68 -5.63 -12.41
C PHE A 74 3.76 -6.78 -12.80
N LEU A 75 4.15 -7.52 -13.83
CA LEU A 75 3.52 -8.78 -14.19
C LEU A 75 4.15 -9.93 -13.39
N GLY A 76 3.36 -10.59 -12.53
CA GLY A 76 3.85 -11.77 -11.82
C GLY A 76 2.92 -12.29 -10.73
N THR A 77 3.51 -12.94 -9.72
CA THR A 77 2.82 -13.61 -8.60
C THR A 77 3.03 -12.87 -7.28
N PRO A 78 2.23 -13.11 -6.24
CA PRO A 78 2.47 -12.54 -4.91
C PRO A 78 3.83 -12.98 -4.32
N TYR A 79 4.29 -14.18 -4.67
CA TYR A 79 5.59 -14.69 -4.26
C TYR A 79 6.73 -13.82 -4.83
N LYS A 80 6.70 -13.54 -6.14
CA LYS A 80 7.66 -12.63 -6.78
C LYS A 80 7.58 -11.21 -6.21
N ALA A 81 6.39 -10.76 -5.77
CA ALA A 81 6.25 -9.49 -5.07
C ALA A 81 6.99 -9.48 -3.73
N ARG A 82 6.92 -10.57 -2.95
CA ARG A 82 7.70 -10.70 -1.70
C ARG A 82 9.19 -10.63 -1.97
N GLU A 83 9.69 -11.39 -2.94
CA GLU A 83 11.12 -11.37 -3.29
C GLU A 83 11.59 -9.96 -3.68
N LEU A 84 10.74 -9.18 -4.36
CA LEU A 84 11.02 -7.77 -4.66
C LEU A 84 11.08 -6.89 -3.41
N VAL A 85 10.15 -7.08 -2.46
CA VAL A 85 10.17 -6.34 -1.17
C VAL A 85 11.43 -6.69 -0.37
N GLU A 86 11.79 -7.96 -0.29
CA GLU A 86 13.00 -8.43 0.39
C GLU A 86 14.28 -7.91 -0.29
N TYR A 87 14.33 -7.96 -1.63
CA TYR A 87 15.42 -7.40 -2.42
C TYR A 87 15.56 -5.89 -2.19
N PHE A 88 14.45 -5.16 -2.23
CA PHE A 88 14.42 -3.72 -1.98
C PHE A 88 14.93 -3.41 -0.57
N HIS A 89 14.41 -4.10 0.45
CA HIS A 89 14.85 -3.94 1.84
C HIS A 89 16.36 -4.17 1.98
N GLY A 90 16.88 -5.29 1.47
CA GLY A 90 18.31 -5.60 1.56
C GLY A 90 19.22 -4.61 0.82
N ARG A 91 18.72 -3.96 -0.25
CA ARG A 91 19.45 -2.90 -0.95
C ARG A 91 19.44 -1.59 -0.21
N VAL A 92 18.28 -1.19 0.31
CA VAL A 92 18.11 0.08 1.05
C VAL A 92 18.87 0.01 2.39
N ALA A 93 18.77 -1.10 3.12
CA ALA A 93 19.49 -1.31 4.37
C ALA A 93 21.01 -1.17 4.20
N LYS A 94 21.57 -1.75 3.12
CA LYS A 94 22.99 -1.60 2.78
C LYS A 94 23.36 -0.17 2.40
N MET A 95 22.51 0.49 1.63
CA MET A 95 22.73 1.85 1.14
C MET A 95 22.80 2.86 2.30
N PHE A 96 21.94 2.71 3.29
CA PHE A 96 21.87 3.62 4.44
C PHE A 96 22.60 3.10 5.68
N ASN A 97 23.30 1.96 5.56
CA ASN A 97 23.96 1.28 6.67
C ASN A 97 23.03 1.11 7.90
N CYS A 98 21.79 0.69 7.64
CA CYS A 98 20.72 0.58 8.62
C CYS A 98 20.00 -0.77 8.45
N GLU A 99 20.46 -1.80 9.16
CA GLU A 99 19.91 -3.16 9.06
C GLU A 99 18.54 -3.31 9.75
N ASP A 100 18.28 -2.49 10.77
CA ASP A 100 17.04 -2.52 11.56
C ASP A 100 15.94 -1.59 11.00
N MET A 101 16.11 -1.09 9.76
CA MET A 101 15.15 -0.17 9.15
C MET A 101 13.81 -0.87 8.88
N PRO A 102 12.69 -0.42 9.47
CA PRO A 102 11.41 -1.08 9.23
C PRO A 102 10.92 -0.91 7.78
N VAL A 103 10.61 -2.04 7.13
CA VAL A 103 10.03 -2.10 5.79
C VAL A 103 8.80 -3.01 5.80
N TYR A 104 7.70 -2.50 5.26
CA TYR A 104 6.41 -3.15 5.19
C TYR A 104 5.98 -3.25 3.73
N GLY A 105 5.34 -4.34 3.34
CA GLY A 105 4.96 -4.57 1.95
C GLY A 105 3.54 -5.10 1.85
N ALA A 106 2.83 -4.66 0.83
CA ALA A 106 1.53 -5.20 0.45
C ALA A 106 1.44 -5.34 -1.07
N VAL A 107 0.69 -6.34 -1.54
CA VAL A 107 0.45 -6.55 -2.97
C VAL A 107 -1.02 -6.80 -3.26
N LYS A 108 -1.53 -6.21 -4.35
CA LYS A 108 -2.85 -6.57 -4.88
C LYS A 108 -2.78 -6.85 -6.38
N ARG A 109 -3.78 -7.61 -6.85
CA ARG A 109 -4.02 -7.79 -8.29
C ARG A 109 -4.70 -6.53 -8.83
N LEU A 110 -4.17 -5.96 -9.91
CA LEU A 110 -4.84 -4.88 -10.63
C LEU A 110 -5.99 -5.42 -11.49
N PRO A 111 -7.02 -4.60 -11.76
CA PRO A 111 -8.14 -5.02 -12.59
C PRO A 111 -7.65 -5.39 -14.01
N ASN A 112 -8.26 -6.41 -14.60
CA ASN A 112 -7.96 -6.83 -15.97
C ASN A 112 -9.24 -7.27 -16.67
N GLY A 113 -9.71 -6.46 -17.63
CA GLY A 113 -10.97 -6.70 -18.32
C GLY A 113 -12.15 -6.72 -17.35
N THR A 114 -12.86 -7.86 -17.30
CA THR A 114 -14.02 -8.07 -16.42
C THR A 114 -13.66 -8.40 -14.97
N ASP A 115 -12.40 -8.75 -14.70
CA ASP A 115 -11.94 -9.05 -13.36
C ASP A 115 -11.65 -7.74 -12.60
N GLY A 116 -12.43 -7.48 -11.56
CA GLY A 116 -12.16 -6.37 -10.63
C GLY A 116 -10.83 -6.53 -9.88
N PRO A 117 -10.39 -5.45 -9.19
CA PRO A 117 -9.17 -5.48 -8.39
C PRO A 117 -9.25 -6.57 -7.32
N GLY A 118 -8.11 -7.24 -7.07
CA GLY A 118 -8.00 -8.16 -5.95
C GLY A 118 -7.89 -7.42 -4.62
N SER A 119 -8.14 -8.13 -3.51
CA SER A 119 -7.81 -7.61 -2.18
C SER A 119 -6.29 -7.47 -2.02
N TRP A 120 -5.89 -6.54 -1.15
CA TRP A 120 -4.51 -6.47 -0.69
C TRP A 120 -4.12 -7.75 0.08
N LEU A 121 -2.87 -8.15 -0.11
CA LEU A 121 -2.20 -9.24 0.59
C LEU A 121 -1.01 -8.67 1.33
N ASP A 122 -0.95 -8.90 2.64
CA ASP A 122 0.20 -8.53 3.47
C ASP A 122 1.44 -9.34 3.09
N LEU A 123 2.54 -8.66 2.81
CA LEU A 123 3.86 -9.25 2.59
C LEU A 123 4.80 -9.06 3.79
N THR A 124 4.41 -8.24 4.77
CA THR A 124 5.21 -7.87 5.93
C THR A 124 5.48 -9.05 6.87
N THR A 125 4.49 -9.93 7.07
CA THR A 125 4.60 -11.00 8.06
C THR A 125 5.25 -12.25 7.45
N PRO A 126 6.46 -12.68 7.88
CA PRO A 126 6.97 -14.00 7.54
C PRO A 126 6.04 -15.03 8.19
N GLY A 127 5.27 -15.76 7.35
CA GLY A 127 4.34 -16.80 7.82
C GLY A 127 2.86 -16.46 7.80
N ALA A 128 2.42 -15.33 7.21
CA ALA A 128 1.04 -15.25 6.73
C ALA A 128 0.77 -16.50 5.88
N LYS A 129 -0.34 -17.20 6.11
CA LYS A 129 -0.61 -18.55 5.56
C LYS A 129 -0.76 -18.52 4.03
N PHE A 130 0.34 -18.37 3.31
CA PHE A 130 0.47 -18.92 1.97
C PHE A 130 0.42 -20.43 2.18
N ALA A 131 -0.43 -21.11 1.42
CA ALA A 131 -0.46 -22.57 1.41
C ALA A 131 0.97 -23.11 1.42
N LYS A 132 1.22 -24.04 2.35
CA LYS A 132 2.50 -24.65 2.73
C LYS A 132 3.67 -24.46 1.74
N ALA A 133 4.69 -23.75 2.26
CA ALA A 133 6.13 -23.96 2.13
C ALA A 133 6.79 -24.00 0.74
N PHE A 134 7.69 -23.03 0.52
CA PHE A 134 9.02 -23.36 0.01
C PHE A 134 10.05 -22.51 0.76
N LYS A 135 11.04 -23.16 1.37
CA LYS A 135 12.14 -22.47 2.07
C LYS A 135 13.21 -22.16 1.02
N PRO A 136 13.64 -20.90 0.84
CA PRO A 136 14.80 -20.63 -0.01
C PRO A 136 16.04 -21.21 0.67
N ASN A 137 16.77 -22.07 -0.05
CA ASN A 137 18.03 -22.60 0.42
C ASN A 137 19.05 -21.45 0.51
N LYS A 138 19.59 -21.23 1.71
CA LYS A 138 20.71 -20.33 1.93
C LYS A 138 21.99 -20.99 1.43
N GLY A 139 22.57 -20.38 0.39
CA GLY A 139 24.01 -20.44 0.14
C GLY A 139 24.52 -21.63 -0.66
N TYR A 140 25.52 -21.31 -1.47
CA TYR A 140 26.36 -22.16 -2.33
C TYR A 140 25.88 -22.37 -3.77
N PHE A 141 26.79 -21.99 -4.66
CA PHE A 141 26.74 -22.13 -6.11
C PHE A 141 26.87 -23.63 -6.44
N THR A 142 25.74 -24.34 -6.49
CA THR A 142 25.64 -25.68 -7.06
C THR A 142 24.71 -25.63 -8.27
N LEU A 143 25.10 -26.30 -9.36
CA LEU A 143 24.24 -26.52 -10.51
C LEU A 143 22.88 -27.07 -10.03
N PRO A 144 21.76 -26.61 -10.60
CA PRO A 144 20.43 -26.99 -10.14
C PRO A 144 20.28 -28.51 -10.22
N SER A 145 19.81 -29.13 -9.13
CA SER A 145 19.44 -30.53 -9.13
C SER A 145 18.28 -30.77 -10.11
N PHE A 146 18.07 -32.02 -10.52
CA PHE A 146 16.93 -32.39 -11.36
C PHE A 146 15.57 -31.98 -10.73
N GLU A 147 15.50 -31.96 -9.40
CA GLU A 147 14.35 -31.50 -8.62
C GLU A 147 14.19 -29.97 -8.72
N ASP A 148 15.28 -29.20 -8.63
CA ASP A 148 15.26 -27.74 -8.84
C ASP A 148 14.84 -27.36 -10.27
N ALA A 149 15.16 -28.19 -11.27
CA ALA A 149 14.75 -27.98 -12.65
C ALA A 149 13.26 -28.28 -12.88
N ILE A 150 12.72 -29.30 -12.20
CA ILE A 150 11.28 -29.60 -12.19
C ILE A 150 10.51 -28.48 -11.47
N ASP A 151 11.01 -28.03 -10.32
CA ASP A 151 10.41 -26.94 -9.56
C ASP A 151 10.49 -25.62 -10.33
N ALA A 152 11.61 -25.32 -11.01
CA ALA A 152 11.70 -24.18 -11.91
C ALA A 152 10.75 -24.28 -13.10
N GLY A 153 10.54 -25.49 -13.65
CA GLY A 153 9.58 -25.77 -14.72
C GLY A 153 8.13 -25.55 -14.28
N LEU A 154 7.74 -26.12 -13.14
CA LEU A 154 6.44 -25.91 -12.49
C LEU A 154 6.23 -24.45 -12.11
N GLN A 155 7.25 -23.77 -11.60
CA GLN A 155 7.20 -22.35 -11.26
C GLN A 155 7.07 -21.48 -12.51
N ALA A 156 7.71 -21.84 -13.61
CA ALA A 156 7.56 -21.16 -14.89
C ALA A 156 6.15 -21.35 -15.47
N GLU A 157 5.60 -22.57 -15.40
CA GLU A 157 4.26 -22.88 -15.88
C GLU A 157 3.17 -22.24 -14.99
N TYR A 158 3.32 -22.34 -13.67
CA TYR A 158 2.49 -21.62 -12.69
C TYR A 158 2.56 -20.12 -12.93
N SER A 159 3.75 -19.57 -13.19
CA SER A 159 3.89 -18.15 -13.52
C SER A 159 3.21 -17.81 -14.84
N LYS A 160 3.25 -18.66 -15.87
CA LYS A 160 2.51 -18.41 -17.12
C LYS A 160 1.00 -18.32 -16.90
N VAL A 161 0.44 -19.17 -16.05
CA VAL A 161 -1.02 -19.23 -15.80
C VAL A 161 -1.47 -18.19 -14.76
N HIS A 162 -0.67 -17.93 -13.73
CA HIS A 162 -1.04 -17.11 -12.58
C HIS A 162 -0.37 -15.72 -12.52
N SER A 163 0.47 -15.39 -13.51
CA SER A 163 0.95 -14.02 -13.65
C SER A 163 -0.19 -13.10 -13.99
N LYS A 164 -0.37 -12.10 -13.14
CA LYS A 164 -1.32 -11.01 -13.34
C LYS A 164 -0.56 -9.71 -13.14
N VAL A 165 -1.07 -8.63 -13.72
CA VAL A 165 -0.57 -7.30 -13.40
C VAL A 165 -0.89 -7.02 -11.93
N ARG A 166 0.12 -6.66 -11.15
CA ARG A 166 0.02 -6.46 -9.71
C ARG A 166 0.58 -5.10 -9.35
N GLN A 167 -0.06 -4.48 -8.37
CA GLN A 167 0.48 -3.30 -7.72
C GLN A 167 1.11 -3.75 -6.39
N VAL A 168 2.35 -3.35 -6.18
CA VAL A 168 3.05 -3.48 -4.90
C VAL A 168 3.12 -2.11 -4.27
N SER A 169 2.90 -2.06 -2.96
CA SER A 169 3.08 -0.88 -2.13
C SER A 169 4.01 -1.23 -0.99
N ILE A 170 5.07 -0.45 -0.80
CA ILE A 170 6.08 -0.63 0.24
C ILE A 170 6.10 0.63 1.10
N LEU A 171 5.99 0.46 2.41
CA LEU A 171 6.22 1.52 3.38
C LEU A 171 7.59 1.31 4.01
N ALA A 172 8.48 2.30 3.92
CA ALA A 172 9.83 2.25 4.49
C ALA A 172 10.07 3.45 5.41
N ASP A 173 10.49 3.19 6.66
CA ASP A 173 10.77 4.23 7.66
C ASP A 173 12.25 4.65 7.62
N ILE A 174 12.56 5.68 6.84
CA ILE A 174 13.95 6.09 6.60
C ILE A 174 14.43 7.02 7.72
N PRO A 175 15.66 6.91 8.24
CA PRO A 175 16.09 7.68 9.42
C PRO A 175 16.39 9.17 9.15
N PHE A 176 16.11 9.68 7.95
CA PHE A 176 16.34 11.06 7.57
C PHE A 176 15.36 11.51 6.47
N THR A 177 15.16 12.82 6.36
CA THR A 177 14.29 13.42 5.35
C THR A 177 14.83 13.23 3.93
N ILE A 178 13.95 12.85 3.01
CA ILE A 178 14.26 12.78 1.57
C ILE A 178 13.58 13.94 0.85
N SER A 179 14.35 14.68 0.05
CA SER A 179 13.82 15.70 -0.85
C SER A 179 13.09 15.06 -2.03
N PRO A 180 11.82 15.44 -2.31
CA PRO A 180 11.11 15.00 -3.51
C PRO A 180 11.87 15.38 -4.79
N GLY A 181 11.98 14.45 -5.74
CA GLY A 181 12.79 14.58 -6.96
C GLY A 181 14.31 14.57 -6.72
N GLY A 182 14.74 14.33 -5.48
CA GLY A 182 16.15 14.32 -5.11
C GLY A 182 16.89 13.07 -5.59
N GLU A 183 18.20 13.05 -5.35
CA GLU A 183 19.08 11.94 -5.73
C GLU A 183 18.67 10.62 -5.06
N ILE A 184 18.32 10.66 -3.77
CA ILE A 184 17.94 9.47 -3.01
C ILE A 184 16.64 8.86 -3.53
N GLU A 185 15.62 9.67 -3.80
CA GLU A 185 14.37 9.19 -4.42
C GLU A 185 14.67 8.59 -5.80
N THR A 186 15.43 9.31 -6.63
CA THR A 186 15.81 8.85 -7.98
C THR A 186 16.52 7.51 -7.91
N MET A 187 17.43 7.34 -6.94
CA MET A 187 18.16 6.10 -6.71
C MET A 187 17.22 4.96 -6.29
N MET A 188 16.33 5.21 -5.32
CA MET A 188 15.38 4.20 -4.85
C MET A 188 14.38 3.76 -5.93
N VAL A 189 13.84 4.73 -6.68
CA VAL A 189 12.83 4.48 -7.72
C VAL A 189 13.47 3.87 -8.97
N SER A 190 14.61 4.42 -9.43
CA SER A 190 15.16 4.09 -10.75
C SER A 190 16.27 3.04 -10.71
N GLN A 191 17.07 3.00 -9.65
CA GLN A 191 18.27 2.15 -9.59
C GLN A 191 18.07 0.91 -8.73
N ILE A 192 17.37 1.00 -7.59
CA ILE A 192 17.10 -0.15 -6.74
C ILE A 192 16.03 -1.04 -7.37
N LEU A 193 14.89 -0.47 -7.76
CA LEU A 193 13.83 -1.27 -8.36
C LEU A 193 14.25 -1.80 -9.75
N PRO A 194 14.06 -3.10 -10.05
CA PRO A 194 14.42 -3.65 -11.34
C PRO A 194 13.84 -2.90 -12.52
N LYS A 195 14.52 -2.89 -13.67
CA LYS A 195 14.08 -2.14 -14.86
C LYS A 195 12.76 -2.65 -15.46
N TRP A 196 12.37 -3.88 -15.16
CA TRP A 196 11.16 -4.53 -15.67
C TRP A 196 9.90 -4.26 -14.82
N VAL A 197 10.01 -3.50 -13.72
CA VAL A 197 8.82 -3.02 -13.01
C VAL A 197 8.42 -1.65 -13.57
N ASP A 198 7.12 -1.43 -13.68
CA ASP A 198 6.51 -0.26 -14.31
C ASP A 198 5.89 0.68 -13.27
N LYS A 199 5.49 1.88 -13.71
CA LYS A 199 4.73 2.88 -12.93
C LYS A 199 5.24 3.08 -11.49
N LYS A 200 6.55 3.28 -11.38
CA LYS A 200 7.23 3.48 -10.10
C LYS A 200 6.92 4.89 -9.60
N ALA A 201 6.50 5.02 -8.35
CA ALA A 201 6.24 6.31 -7.72
C ALA A 201 6.57 6.24 -6.23
N MET A 202 7.16 7.31 -5.70
CA MET A 202 7.38 7.50 -4.27
C MET A 202 6.44 8.59 -3.76
N GLN A 203 5.76 8.32 -2.66
CA GLN A 203 4.97 9.30 -1.94
C GLN A 203 5.72 9.69 -0.66
N HIS A 204 5.75 10.98 -0.42
CA HIS A 204 6.41 11.60 0.72
C HIS A 204 5.36 11.95 1.80
N PRO A 205 5.75 11.93 3.08
CA PRO A 205 4.88 12.41 4.14
C PRO A 205 4.67 13.91 3.99
N ASN A 206 3.42 14.35 4.16
CA ASN A 206 3.12 15.78 4.25
C ASN A 206 3.87 16.39 5.43
N ALA A 207 4.29 17.66 5.28
CA ALA A 207 5.02 18.39 6.31
C ALA A 207 4.32 18.26 7.67
N GLY A 208 5.03 17.68 8.65
CA GLY A 208 4.57 17.58 10.03
C GLY A 208 3.72 16.37 10.40
N HIS A 209 3.42 15.42 9.49
CA HIS A 209 2.59 14.26 9.85
C HIS A 209 3.07 12.86 9.40
N PRO A 210 4.31 12.44 9.74
CA PRO A 210 4.83 11.09 9.45
C PRO A 210 3.88 9.96 9.88
N SER A 211 3.34 10.04 11.10
CA SER A 211 2.46 9.01 11.66
C SER A 211 1.15 8.86 10.88
N LEU A 212 0.56 9.97 10.42
CA LEU A 212 -0.66 9.94 9.61
C LEU A 212 -0.38 9.34 8.23
N HIS A 213 0.77 9.68 7.62
CA HIS A 213 1.18 9.11 6.33
C HIS A 213 1.29 7.58 6.42
N ARG A 214 1.92 7.09 7.48
CA ARG A 214 2.00 5.66 7.80
C ARG A 214 0.63 5.02 8.03
N LEU A 215 -0.23 5.65 8.85
CA LEU A 215 -1.55 5.10 9.17
C LEU A 215 -2.46 5.03 7.92
N LYS A 216 -2.38 6.02 7.03
CA LYS A 216 -3.08 5.98 5.73
C LYS A 216 -2.66 4.78 4.89
N TRP A 217 -1.36 4.48 4.85
CA TRP A 217 -0.87 3.29 4.16
C TRP A 217 -1.46 2.00 4.75
N TRP A 218 -1.48 1.88 6.08
CA TRP A 218 -2.06 0.72 6.76
C TRP A 218 -3.57 0.61 6.54
N ALA A 219 -4.29 1.71 6.58
CA ALA A 219 -5.74 1.74 6.32
C ALA A 219 -6.06 1.34 4.87
N GLU A 220 -5.26 1.79 3.90
CA GLU A 220 -5.45 1.43 2.50
C GLU A 220 -5.13 -0.05 2.22
N THR A 221 -4.03 -0.55 2.78
CA THR A 221 -3.51 -1.90 2.47
C THR A 221 -4.09 -2.99 3.36
N HIS A 222 -4.57 -2.63 4.55
CA HIS A 222 -5.16 -3.54 5.54
C HIS A 222 -6.46 -2.93 6.07
N PRO A 223 -7.44 -2.64 5.19
CA PRO A 223 -8.67 -2.02 5.64
C PRO A 223 -9.40 -2.95 6.61
N HIS A 224 -10.07 -2.36 7.59
CA HIS A 224 -11.04 -3.08 8.40
C HIS A 224 -12.05 -3.72 7.45
N ALA A 225 -12.12 -5.06 7.44
CA ALA A 225 -13.11 -5.74 6.64
C ALA A 225 -14.50 -5.33 7.17
N GLU A 226 -15.31 -4.66 6.35
CA GLU A 226 -16.73 -4.65 6.63
C GLU A 226 -17.21 -6.11 6.64
N PRO A 227 -18.09 -6.51 7.57
CA PRO A 227 -18.65 -7.85 7.56
C PRO A 227 -19.26 -8.07 6.17
N LYS A 228 -18.66 -8.96 5.39
CA LYS A 228 -19.21 -9.34 4.09
C LYS A 228 -20.62 -9.82 4.35
N GLU A 229 -21.61 -9.06 3.89
CA GLU A 229 -22.98 -9.55 3.79
C GLU A 229 -22.88 -10.90 3.09
N PRO A 230 -23.38 -11.99 3.71
CA PRO A 230 -23.15 -13.32 3.19
C PRO A 230 -23.63 -13.33 1.76
N THR A 231 -22.67 -13.44 0.83
CA THR A 231 -22.96 -13.51 -0.59
C THR A 231 -23.89 -14.70 -0.72
N ARG A 232 -25.17 -14.42 -0.99
CA ARG A 232 -26.20 -15.42 -1.19
C ARG A 232 -25.70 -16.22 -2.38
N ARG A 233 -25.00 -17.33 -2.10
CA ARG A 233 -24.60 -18.29 -3.11
C ARG A 233 -25.92 -18.69 -3.73
N THR A 234 -26.22 -18.15 -4.91
CA THR A 234 -27.10 -18.80 -5.86
C THR A 234 -26.46 -20.17 -6.06
N LEU A 235 -26.97 -21.14 -5.30
CA LEU A 235 -26.75 -22.55 -5.57
C LEU A 235 -27.11 -22.71 -7.04
N ASN A 236 -26.10 -22.87 -7.89
CA ASN A 236 -26.33 -23.41 -9.22
C ASN A 236 -27.08 -24.72 -8.97
N PRO A 237 -28.30 -24.90 -9.52
CA PRO A 237 -28.98 -26.17 -9.42
C PRO A 237 -28.06 -27.22 -10.04
N ASP A 238 -27.84 -28.28 -9.28
CA ASP A 238 -27.00 -29.41 -9.62
C ASP A 238 -27.24 -29.86 -11.08
N PRO A 239 -26.19 -30.04 -11.91
CA PRO A 239 -26.35 -30.55 -13.28
C PRO A 239 -26.97 -31.96 -13.36
N TRP A 240 -27.11 -32.63 -12.22
CA TRP A 240 -27.55 -34.02 -12.11
C TRP A 240 -29.07 -34.23 -12.02
N GLN A 241 -29.90 -33.17 -12.05
CA GLN A 241 -31.37 -33.32 -12.09
C GLN A 241 -31.97 -33.46 -13.50
N ARG A 242 -31.21 -33.93 -14.50
CA ARG A 242 -31.77 -34.35 -15.80
C ARG A 242 -31.76 -35.86 -15.95
N THR A 243 -32.64 -36.56 -15.24
CA THR A 243 -33.07 -37.91 -15.64
C THR A 243 -34.51 -38.18 -15.23
N ASN A 244 -35.21 -38.84 -16.15
CA ASN A 244 -36.50 -39.54 -16.01
C ASN A 244 -37.78 -38.79 -16.39
N VAL A 245 -37.93 -38.51 -17.68
CA VAL A 245 -39.22 -38.70 -18.37
C VAL A 245 -38.98 -39.45 -19.69
N GLN A 246 -39.02 -40.78 -19.65
CA GLN A 246 -39.43 -41.57 -20.82
C GLN A 246 -40.71 -42.30 -20.47
N VAL A 247 -41.81 -41.72 -20.94
CA VAL A 247 -43.13 -42.33 -20.96
C VAL A 247 -43.10 -43.51 -21.91
N ARG A 248 -43.15 -44.74 -21.37
CA ARG A 248 -43.49 -45.94 -22.13
C ARG A 248 -44.92 -45.78 -22.69
N LYS A 249 -45.05 -45.61 -24.01
CA LYS A 249 -46.32 -45.86 -24.69
C LYS A 249 -46.61 -47.36 -24.68
N LYS A 250 -47.71 -47.74 -24.03
CA LYS A 250 -48.30 -49.08 -24.07
C LYS A 250 -48.72 -49.41 -25.52
N LYS A 251 -48.40 -50.63 -25.96
CA LYS A 251 -49.18 -51.36 -26.96
C LYS A 251 -50.29 -52.10 -26.22
N HIS A 252 -51.54 -51.89 -26.60
CA HIS A 252 -52.58 -52.90 -26.74
C HIS A 252 -53.69 -52.31 -27.63
#